data_AF-A0A6L6HLI6-F1
#
_entry.id   AF-A0A6L6HLI6-F1
#
_cell.length_a   1.000
_cell.length_b   1.000
_cell.length_c   1.000
_cell.angle_alpha   90.00
_cell.angle_beta   90.00
_cell.angle_gamma   90.00
#
_symmetry.space_group_name_H-M   'P 1'
#
loop_
_entity.id
_entity.type
_entity.pdbx_description
1 polymer ?
#
loop_
_entity_poly.entity_id
_entity_poly.type
_entity_poly.pdbx_seq_one_letter_code
_entity_poly.pdbx_strand_id
1 'polypeptide(L)' 'MIKALPLWANEKTSASLLDLKPCEFCALVADGHLPRGREIAPGVIRWNTDELRAIGRGEAVDGGIDWS' A
#
# COMPACT_ATOMS: atom_id res chain seq x y z
N MET A 1 11.78 -19.98 8.66
CA MET A 1 11.96 -19.72 7.22
C MET A 1 11.44 -18.31 6.95
N ILE A 2 12.27 -17.38 6.48
CA ILE A 2 11.81 -16.01 6.21
C ILE A 2 11.04 -16.05 4.88
N LYS A 3 9.74 -15.76 4.90
CA LYS A 3 8.93 -15.69 3.68
C LYS A 3 9.27 -14.40 2.96
N ALA A 4 9.83 -14.51 1.75
CA ALA A 4 10.06 -13.36 0.90
C ALA A 4 8.72 -12.67 0.59
N LEU A 5 8.68 -11.34 0.70
CA LEU A 5 7.53 -10.58 0.23
C LEU A 5 7.55 -10.48 -1.30
N PRO A 6 6.37 -10.43 -1.93
CA PRO A 6 6.30 -10.19 -3.37
C PRO A 6 6.76 -8.77 -3.71
N LEU A 7 7.24 -8.54 -4.93
CA LEU A 7 7.47 -7.19 -5.45
C LEU A 7 6.15 -6.41 -5.59
N TRP A 8 5.09 -7.11 -6.00
CA TRP A 8 3.75 -6.58 -6.23
C TRP A 8 2.74 -7.31 -5.32
N ALA A 9 2.23 -6.62 -4.32
CA ALA A 9 1.27 -7.12 -3.36
C ALA A 9 -0.17 -7.04 -3.90
N ASN A 10 -0.97 -8.07 -3.62
CA ASN A 10 -2.43 -7.96 -3.74
C ASN A 10 -3.00 -7.24 -2.51
N GLU A 11 -4.30 -6.90 -2.56
CA GLU A 11 -5.00 -6.20 -1.47
C GLU A 11 -4.75 -6.82 -0.09
N LYS A 12 -4.88 -8.15 0.03
CA LYS A 12 -4.68 -8.85 1.29
C LYS A 12 -3.26 -8.69 1.84
N THR A 13 -2.25 -8.83 0.99
CA THR A 13 -0.86 -8.66 1.39
C THR A 13 -0.57 -7.20 1.72
N SER A 14 -1.08 -6.26 0.92
CA SER A 14 -0.91 -4.81 1.16
C SER A 14 -1.49 -4.39 2.51
N ALA A 15 -2.72 -4.83 2.81
CA ALA A 15 -3.37 -4.57 4.10
C ALA A 15 -2.56 -5.16 5.25
N SER A 16 -2.09 -6.40 5.12
CA SER A 16 -1.28 -7.06 6.15
C SER A 16 0.07 -6.39 6.40
N LEU A 17 0.66 -5.68 5.42
CA LEU A 17 1.91 -4.96 5.62
C LEU A 17 1.74 -3.72 6.51
N LEU A 18 0.51 -3.18 6.59
CA LEU A 18 0.15 -2.02 7.38
C LEU A 18 -0.71 -2.38 8.61
N ASP A 19 -0.82 -3.67 8.92
CA ASP A 19 -1.66 -4.22 10.00
C ASP A 19 -3.15 -3.84 9.89
N LEU A 20 -3.68 -3.84 8.67
CA LEU A 20 -5.08 -3.51 8.36
C LEU A 20 -5.86 -4.73 7.89
N LYS A 21 -7.19 -4.68 8.04
CA LYS A 21 -8.08 -5.55 7.27
C LYS A 21 -8.13 -5.12 5.80
N PRO A 22 -8.36 -6.04 4.85
CA PRO A 22 -8.45 -5.68 3.42
C PRO A 22 -9.49 -4.58 3.13
N CYS A 23 -10.65 -4.61 3.80
CA CYS A 23 -11.67 -3.57 3.65
C CYS A 23 -11.22 -2.19 4.15
N GLU A 24 -10.49 -2.13 5.27
CA GLU A 24 -9.94 -0.88 5.83
C GLU A 24 -8.89 -0.30 4.87
N PHE A 25 -8.01 -1.16 4.35
CA PHE A 25 -7.03 -0.77 3.33
C PHE A 25 -7.70 -0.19 2.08
N CYS A 26 -8.73 -0.87 1.55
CA CYS A 26 -9.45 -0.38 0.37
C CYS A 26 -10.18 0.93 0.62
N ALA A 27 -10.77 1.13 1.80
CA ALA A 27 -11.39 2.40 2.17
C ALA A 27 -10.35 3.53 2.18
N LEU A 28 -9.20 3.33 2.82
CA LEU A 28 -8.13 4.32 2.85
C LEU A 28 -7.54 4.63 1.46
N VAL A 29 -7.48 3.65 0.56
CA VAL A 29 -7.09 3.88 -0.84
C VAL A 29 -8.16 4.69 -1.58
N ALA A 30 -9.44 4.38 -1.37
CA ALA A 30 -10.55 5.09 -2.00
C ALA A 30 -10.64 6.55 -1.52
N ASP A 31 -10.39 6.78 -0.23
CA ASP A 31 -10.38 8.10 0.40
C ASP A 31 -9.08 8.89 0.13
N GLY A 32 -8.09 8.27 -0.52
CA GLY A 32 -6.84 8.91 -0.94
C GLY A 32 -5.77 9.02 0.15
N HIS A 33 -5.96 8.34 1.29
CA HIS A 33 -4.98 8.26 2.37
C HIS A 33 -3.83 7.29 2.09
N LEU A 34 -4.06 6.31 1.20
CA LEU A 34 -3.06 5.34 0.76
C LEU A 34 -2.90 5.39 -0.77
N PRO A 35 -1.73 4.98 -1.31
CA PRO A 35 -1.48 5.00 -2.74
C PRO A 35 -2.46 4.09 -3.49
N ARG A 36 -2.87 4.54 -4.67
CA ARG A 36 -3.69 3.73 -5.58
C ARG A 36 -2.87 2.55 -6.12
N GLY A 37 -3.52 1.41 -6.24
CA GLY A 37 -2.91 0.24 -6.85
C GLY A 37 -2.66 0.48 -8.35
N ARG A 38 -1.60 -0.14 -8.87
CA ARG A 38 -1.24 -0.12 -10.28
C ARG A 38 -1.87 -1.30 -11.01
N GLU A 39 -2.48 -1.04 -12.15
CA GLU A 39 -2.88 -2.10 -13.08
C GLU A 39 -1.65 -2.65 -13.82
N ILE A 40 -1.30 -3.91 -13.58
CA ILE A 40 -0.13 -4.56 -14.19
C ILE A 40 -0.50 -5.49 -15.36
N ALA A 41 -1.77 -5.84 -15.46
CA ALA A 41 -2.42 -6.57 -16.54
C ALA A 41 -3.92 -6.27 -16.47
N PRO A 42 -4.72 -6.50 -17.53
CA PRO A 42 -6.15 -6.18 -17.53
C PRO A 42 -6.89 -6.74 -16.30
N GLY A 43 -7.44 -5.86 -15.47
CA GLY A 43 -8.16 -6.20 -14.24
C GLY A 43 -7.29 -6.63 -13.06
N VAL A 44 -5.96 -6.62 -13.20
CA VAL A 44 -5.02 -7.06 -12.15
C VAL A 44 -4.34 -5.85 -11.52
N ILE A 45 -4.91 -5.41 -10.39
CA ILE A 45 -4.38 -4.30 -9.58
C ILE A 45 -3.42 -4.83 -8.52
N ARG A 46 -2.24 -4.21 -8.40
CA ARG A 46 -1.23 -4.53 -7.37
C ARG A 46 -0.58 -3.27 -6.82
N TRP A 47 -0.08 -3.37 -5.58
CA TRP A 47 0.70 -2.32 -4.94
C TRP A 47 2.17 -2.70 -4.89
N ASN A 48 3.04 -1.70 -5.02
CA ASN A 48 4.45 -1.92 -4.84
C ASN A 48 4.74 -2.14 -3.35
N THR A 49 5.36 -3.27 -3.01
CA THR A 49 5.64 -3.61 -1.60
C THR A 49 6.64 -2.65 -0.94
N ASP A 50 7.62 -2.16 -1.71
CA ASP A 50 8.64 -1.26 -1.17
C ASP A 50 8.07 0.14 -0.88
N GLU A 51 7.13 0.61 -1.71
CA GLU A 51 6.37 1.84 -1.46
C GLU A 51 5.53 1.74 -0.18
N LEU A 52 4.79 0.64 -0.02
CA LEU A 52 4.01 0.39 1.20
C LEU A 52 4.89 0.30 2.45
N ARG A 53 6.10 -0.27 2.33
CA ARG A 53 7.09 -0.29 3.42
C ARG A 53 7.63 1.09 3.75
N ALA A 54 7.88 1.92 2.75
CA ALA A 54 8.31 3.31 2.96
C ALA A 54 7.23 4.10 3.72
N ILE A 55 5.94 3.90 3.38
CA ILE A 55 4.81 4.48 4.14
C ILE A 55 4.84 4.01 5.60
N GLY A 56 4.95 2.70 5.83
CA GLY A 56 4.99 2.14 7.18
C GLY A 56 6.19 2.61 8.03
N ARG A 57 7.28 3.04 7.40
CA ARG A 57 8.45 3.63 8.05
C ARG A 57 8.37 5.16 8.24
N GLY A 58 7.33 5.81 7.69
CA GLY A 58 7.23 7.28 7.67
C GLY A 58 8.19 7.94 6.68
N GLU A 59 8.71 7.19 5.71
CA GLU A 59 9.65 7.67 4.68
C GLU A 59 8.92 8.24 3.44
N ALA A 60 7.61 8.02 3.32
CA ALA A 60 6.80 8.46 2.18
C ALA A 60 6.45 9.95 2.18
N VAL A 61 7.29 10.79 2.80
CA VAL A 61 7.10 12.24 2.88
C VAL A 61 7.91 12.90 1.76
N ASP A 62 7.42 12.84 0.53
CA ASP A 62 7.72 13.87 -0.46
C ASP A 62 6.40 14.51 -0.90
N GLY A 63 6.18 15.72 -0.37
CA GLY A 63 4.86 16.31 -0.13
C GLY A 63 4.51 16.26 1.36
N GLY A 64 5.16 17.12 2.16
CA GLY A 64 4.90 17.27 3.59
C GLY A 64 3.41 17.29 3.91
N ILE A 65 3.03 16.68 5.03
CA ILE A 65 1.70 16.88 5.56
C ILE A 65 1.59 18.35 5.94
N ASP A 66 0.90 19.13 5.12
CA ASP A 66 0.48 20.47 5.48
C ASP A 66 -0.73 20.36 6.42
N TRP A 67 -0.50 20.66 7.69
CA TRP A 67 -1.55 20.87 8.70
C TRP A 67 -1.72 22.36 9.05
N SER A 68 -1.23 23.30 8.22
CA SER A 68 -1.50 24.75 8.35
C SER A 68 -0.90 25.60 7.23
#